data_AF-A0A834TV50-F1
#
_entry.id   AF-A0A834TV50-F1
#
_cell.length_a   1.000
_cell.length_b   1.000
_cell.length_c   1.000
_cell.angle_alpha   90.00
_cell.angle_beta   90.00
_cell.angle_gamma   90.00
#
_symmetry.space_group_name_H-M   'P 1'
#
loop_
_entity.id
_entity.type
_entity.pdbx_description
1 polymer ?
#
loop_
_entity_poly.entity_id
_entity_poly.type
_entity_poly.pdbx_seq_one_letter_code
_entity_poly.pdbx_strand_id
1 'polypeptide(L)' 'MSFMRGNLLNRTRKLVKGLAQTEPVWLKAMEQAPPATFPRAEGKIQTITLPEDVYVKKFYKKYPDSKYHDAIKYTIL' A
#
# COMPACT_ATOMS: atom_id res chain seq x y z
N MET A 1 -32.38 3.68 -4.22
CA MET A 1 -30.99 3.41 -4.68
C MET A 1 -30.14 4.65 -4.45
N SER A 2 -29.06 4.58 -3.66
CA SER A 2 -28.18 5.75 -3.42
C SER A 2 -27.11 5.84 -4.52
N PHE A 3 -27.03 7.00 -5.20
CA PHE A 3 -25.99 7.31 -6.18
C PHE A 3 -24.59 7.42 -5.54
N MET A 4 -24.53 7.67 -4.23
CA MET A 4 -23.29 7.99 -3.52
C MET A 4 -22.66 6.81 -2.77
N ARG A 5 -23.25 5.61 -2.80
CA ARG A 5 -22.71 4.44 -2.11
C ARG A 5 -21.79 3.62 -3.03
N GLY A 6 -20.53 3.42 -2.64
CA GLY A 6 -19.55 2.60 -3.38
C GLY A 6 -18.18 3.26 -3.55
N ASN A 7 -17.32 2.66 -4.38
CA ASN A 7 -16.01 3.19 -4.80
C ASN A 7 -16.16 4.34 -5.82
N LEU A 8 -15.06 5.06 -6.09
CA LEU A 8 -15.04 6.21 -7.00
C LEU A 8 -15.54 5.87 -8.42
N LEU A 9 -15.08 4.74 -8.99
CA LEU A 9 -15.45 4.31 -10.34
C LEU A 9 -16.95 3.99 -10.43
N ASN A 10 -17.52 3.25 -9.48
CA ASN A 10 -18.94 2.93 -9.49
C ASN A 10 -19.83 4.15 -9.27
N ARG A 11 -19.37 5.14 -8.50
CA ARG A 11 -20.08 6.42 -8.30
C ARG A 11 -20.11 7.23 -9.58
N THR A 12 -18.95 7.47 -10.19
CA THR A 12 -18.84 8.27 -11.41
C THR A 12 -19.60 7.63 -12.57
N ARG A 13 -19.52 6.30 -12.73
CA ARG A 13 -20.34 5.57 -13.71
C ARG A 13 -21.84 5.80 -13.53
N LYS A 14 -22.35 5.79 -12.29
CA LYS A 14 -23.77 6.04 -12.02
C LYS A 14 -24.18 7.50 -12.31
N LEU A 15 -23.30 8.46 -12.03
CA LEU A 15 -23.56 9.89 -12.27
C LEU A 15 -23.54 10.24 -13.75
N VAL A 16 -22.59 9.68 -14.52
CA VAL A 16 -22.53 9.84 -15.98
C VAL A 16 -23.75 9.18 -16.64
N LYS A 17 -24.12 7.96 -16.22
CA LYS A 17 -25.35 7.30 -16.70
C LYS A 17 -26.63 8.05 -16.35
N GLY A 18 -26.66 8.71 -15.20
CA GLY A 18 -27.77 9.54 -14.76
C GLY A 18 -27.80 10.93 -15.39
N LEU A 19 -26.90 11.25 -16.34
CA LEU A 19 -26.73 12.57 -16.96
C LEU A 19 -26.51 13.71 -15.96
N ALA A 20 -26.14 13.38 -14.72
CA ALA A 20 -25.90 14.33 -13.65
C ALA A 20 -24.49 14.95 -13.73
N GLN A 21 -23.57 14.27 -14.41
CA GLN A 21 -22.21 14.73 -14.65
C GLN A 21 -21.77 14.38 -16.07
N THR A 22 -20.96 15.25 -16.69
CA THR A 22 -20.30 14.98 -17.96
C THR A 22 -19.25 13.88 -17.79
N GLU A 23 -19.03 13.08 -18.83
CA GLU A 23 -18.03 12.01 -18.81
C GLU A 23 -16.62 12.60 -18.59
N PRO A 24 -15.91 12.24 -17.50
CA PRO A 24 -14.57 12.74 -17.27
C PRO A 24 -13.55 11.99 -18.15
N VAL A 25 -12.54 12.72 -18.61
CA VAL A 25 -11.51 12.22 -19.55
C VAL A 25 -10.82 10.94 -19.04
N TRP A 26 -10.64 10.82 -17.72
CA TRP A 26 -9.97 9.68 -17.09
C TRP A 26 -10.84 8.44 -16.95
N LEU A 27 -12.17 8.52 -17.13
CA LEU A 27 -13.09 7.41 -16.86
C LEU A 27 -12.78 6.20 -17.75
N LYS A 28 -12.61 6.42 -19.06
CA LYS A 28 -12.32 5.37 -20.04
C LYS A 28 -11.01 4.65 -19.74
N ALA A 29 -9.96 5.41 -19.38
CA ALA A 29 -8.67 4.85 -19.01
C ALA A 29 -8.78 3.98 -17.74
N MET A 30 -9.54 4.44 -16.74
CA MET A 30 -9.73 3.74 -15.48
C MET A 30 -10.63 2.49 -15.61
N GLU A 31 -11.55 2.47 -16.58
CA GLU A 31 -12.33 1.28 -16.92
C GLU A 31 -11.51 0.24 -17.68
N GLN A 32 -10.60 0.69 -18.55
CA GLN A 32 -9.68 -0.20 -19.27
C GLN A 32 -8.63 -0.82 -18.35
N ALA A 33 -8.09 -0.03 -17.41
CA ALA A 33 -7.08 -0.46 -16.45
C ALA A 33 -7.49 -0.07 -15.02
N PRO A 34 -8.39 -0.85 -14.39
CA PRO A 34 -8.78 -0.60 -13.01
C PRO A 34 -7.60 -0.85 -12.06
N PRO A 35 -7.54 -0.15 -10.92
CA PRO A 35 -6.49 -0.38 -9.92
C PRO A 35 -6.57 -1.82 -9.38
N ALA A 36 -5.40 -2.40 -9.12
CA ALA A 36 -5.30 -3.73 -8.55
C ALA A 36 -6.05 -3.81 -7.21
N THR A 37 -6.97 -4.76 -7.09
CA THR A 37 -7.67 -5.01 -5.83
C THR A 37 -6.98 -6.16 -5.13
N PHE A 38 -6.41 -5.87 -3.96
CA PHE A 38 -5.86 -6.90 -3.09
C PHE A 38 -6.95 -7.38 -2.13
N PRO A 39 -6.95 -8.66 -1.73
CA PRO A 39 -7.83 -9.13 -0.68
C PRO A 39 -7.60 -8.28 0.57
N ARG A 40 -8.70 -7.87 1.21
CA ARG A 40 -8.61 -7.10 2.44
C ARG A 40 -7.93 -7.98 3.48
N ALA A 41 -6.77 -7.57 3.98
CA ALA A 41 -6.11 -8.28 5.06
C ALA A 41 -7.00 -8.20 6.32
N GLU A 42 -7.65 -9.30 6.68
CA GLU A 42 -8.53 -9.38 7.86
C GLU A 42 -7.74 -9.60 9.17
N GLY A 43 -6.40 -9.59 9.10
CA GLY A 43 -5.52 -9.92 10.23
C GLY A 43 -4.52 -8.82 10.59
N LYS A 44 -3.86 -9.01 11.74
CA LYS A 44 -2.69 -8.22 12.13
C LYS A 44 -1.57 -8.45 11.11
N ILE A 45 -0.93 -7.36 10.67
CA ILE A 45 0.25 -7.42 9.81
C ILE A 45 1.35 -8.20 10.56
N GLN A 46 1.88 -9.25 9.92
CA GLN A 46 2.93 -10.07 10.51
C GLN A 46 4.27 -9.34 10.44
N THR A 47 5.06 -9.44 11.51
CA THR A 47 6.43 -8.91 11.52
C THR A 47 7.28 -9.74 10.56
N ILE A 48 7.96 -9.07 9.63
CA ILE A 48 8.92 -9.71 8.72
C ILE A 48 10.12 -10.16 9.57
N THR A 49 10.43 -11.46 9.54
CA THR A 49 11.61 -12.03 10.21
C THR A 49 12.43 -12.83 9.23
N LEU A 50 13.74 -12.67 9.29
CA LEU A 50 14.70 -13.40 8.47
C LEU A 50 15.36 -14.51 9.30
N PRO A 51 15.79 -15.63 8.68
CA PRO A 51 16.50 -16.68 9.39
C PRO A 51 17.84 -16.18 9.97
N GLU A 52 18.47 -15.19 9.33
CA GLU A 52 19.72 -14.60 9.83
C GLU A 52 19.55 -13.75 11.10
N ASP A 53 18.33 -13.28 11.41
CA ASP A 53 18.05 -12.41 12.55
C ASP A 53 18.52 -13.00 13.88
N VAL A 54 18.53 -14.33 14.00
CA VAL A 54 19.00 -15.03 15.21
C VAL A 54 20.48 -14.76 15.47
N TYR A 55 21.30 -14.76 14.43
CA TYR A 55 22.74 -14.53 14.53
C TYR A 55 23.06 -13.05 14.69
N VAL A 56 22.34 -12.19 13.96
CA VAL A 56 22.46 -10.73 14.07
C VAL A 56 22.14 -10.27 15.50
N LYS A 57 21.07 -10.80 16.11
CA LYS A 57 20.73 -10.50 17.52
C LYS A 57 21.81 -10.97 18.50
N LYS A 58 22.40 -12.15 18.28
CA LYS A 58 23.51 -12.65 19.12
C LYS A 58 24.77 -11.79 18.97
N PHE A 59 25.08 -11.36 17.75
CA PHE A 59 26.21 -10.50 17.46
C PHE A 59 26.09 -9.16 18.19
N TYR A 60 24.95 -8.47 18.06
CA TYR A 60 24.72 -7.21 18.75
C TYR A 60 24.63 -7.32 20.28
N LYS A 61 24.27 -8.50 20.80
CA LYS A 61 24.35 -8.76 22.25
C LYS A 61 25.79 -8.89 22.72
N LYS A 62 26.67 -9.47 21.89
CA LYS A 62 28.10 -9.66 22.21
C LYS A 62 28.91 -8.37 22.02
N TYR A 63 28.56 -7.56 21.02
CA TYR A 63 29.25 -6.32 20.67
C TYR A 63 28.25 -5.17 20.53
N PRO A 64 27.85 -4.52 21.64
CA PRO A 64 26.85 -3.46 21.61
C PRO A 64 27.30 -2.22 20.81
N ASP A 65 28.59 -1.89 20.88
CA ASP A 65 29.16 -0.70 20.22
C ASP A 65 29.22 -0.84 18.69
N SER A 66 29.15 -2.07 18.16
CA SER A 66 29.17 -2.33 16.71
C SER A 66 28.02 -1.65 15.97
N LYS A 67 26.89 -1.37 16.63
CA LYS A 67 25.75 -0.64 16.04
C LYS A 67 26.11 0.76 15.56
N TYR A 68 27.10 1.40 16.19
CA TYR A 68 27.49 2.78 15.88
C TYR A 68 28.66 2.85 14.88
N HIS A 69 29.32 1.71 14.64
CA HIS A 69 30.42 1.58 13.68
C HIS A 69 29.97 0.99 12.34
N ASP A 70 28.68 0.65 12.21
CA ASP A 70 28.14 0.04 11.00
C ASP A 70 28.22 1.01 9.81
N ALA A 71 28.70 0.50 8.67
CA ALA A 71 28.92 1.28 7.45
C ALA A 71 27.62 1.67 6.72
N ILE A 72 26.46 1.17 7.20
CA ILE A 72 25.16 1.44 6.60
C ILE A 72 24.74 2.87 6.95
N LYS A 73 25.12 3.80 6.08
CA LYS A 73 24.69 5.19 6.14
C LYS A 73 23.28 5.30 5.57
N TYR A 74 22.28 5.40 6.44
CA TYR A 74 20.94 5.84 6.05
C TYR A 74 20.99 7.35 5.78
N THR A 75 21.44 7.74 4.59
CA THR A 75 21.33 9.12 4.13
C THR A 75 19.89 9.32 3.66
N ILE A 76 19.06 9.96 4.47
CA ILE A 76 17.77 10.47 4.02
C ILE A 76 18.10 11.75 3.25
N LEU A 77 17.94 11.71 1.92
CA LEU A 77 17.94 12.89 1.05
C LEU A 77 16.58 13.60 1.12
#